data_AF-A0A5E4PQC6-F1
#
_entry.id   AF-A0A5E4PQC6-F1
#
_cell.length_a   1.000
_cell.length_b   1.000
_cell.length_c   1.000
_cell.angle_alpha   90.00
_cell.angle_beta   90.00
_cell.angle_gamma   90.00
#
_symmetry.space_group_name_H-M   'P 1'
#
loop_
_entity.id
_entity.type
_entity.pdbx_description
1 polymer ?
#
loop_
_entity_poly.entity_id
_entity_poly.type
_entity_poly.pdbx_seq_one_letter_code
_entity_poly.pdbx_strand_id
1 'polypeptide(L)'
;MFENWLTNPEQPQYVVAPMVDASELAWRLLCRRHGATLCYTPMLHSTVFVKDPKYRKEFFTTCPKDRPLIVQFCGNNPETMAAAAKLVERSCDAIDINLGCPQSIAKRGKYGAFLQDDWELLKKIVSAMSKAICIPISCKIRVFEDIEKSIKYALMLQEAGCKLLTVHGQDVHRCIEYTKVNGVMSAEGNLTNPAIFEGINPISWEIALEYLDLVESYTCPTSFIRGHLFKIFHKIGSSWQQAKILMISKKFASC
;
A
#
# COMPACT_ATOMS: atom_id res chain seq x y z
N MET A 1 -16.21 13.10 -12.68
CA MET A 1 -15.34 12.55 -13.75
C MET A 1 -14.40 11.52 -13.13
N PHE A 2 -14.97 10.43 -12.60
CA PHE A 2 -14.27 9.37 -11.83
C PHE A 2 -13.72 8.23 -12.69
N GLU A 3 -14.05 8.21 -13.99
CA GLU A 3 -13.92 7.04 -14.86
C GLU A 3 -12.59 6.92 -15.61
N ASN A 4 -11.62 7.80 -15.39
CA ASN A 4 -10.42 7.82 -16.25
C ASN A 4 -9.18 7.10 -15.68
N TRP A 5 -9.03 6.92 -14.37
CA TRP A 5 -7.82 6.28 -13.82
C TRP A 5 -8.04 4.84 -13.32
N LEU A 6 -9.22 4.50 -12.79
CA LEU A 6 -9.53 3.12 -12.34
C LEU A 6 -9.75 2.15 -13.50
N THR A 7 -10.14 2.67 -14.67
CA THR A 7 -10.67 1.90 -15.79
C THR A 7 -9.94 2.19 -17.10
N ASN A 8 -8.74 2.80 -17.08
CA ASN A 8 -7.97 2.97 -18.32
C ASN A 8 -7.57 1.59 -18.86
N PRO A 9 -8.13 1.13 -19.99
CA PRO A 9 -7.93 -0.22 -20.49
C PRO A 9 -6.61 -0.37 -21.27
N GLU A 10 -5.89 0.72 -21.54
CA GLU A 10 -4.73 0.69 -22.43
C GLU A 10 -3.45 0.20 -21.74
N GLN A 11 -3.32 0.31 -20.42
CA GLN A 11 -2.15 -0.20 -19.67
C GLN A 11 -2.50 -0.69 -18.26
N PRO A 12 -1.95 -1.83 -17.80
CA PRO A 12 -2.15 -2.30 -16.43
C PRO A 12 -1.54 -1.32 -15.43
N GLN A 13 -2.24 -1.04 -14.34
CA GLN A 13 -1.71 -0.19 -13.27
C GLN A 13 -0.60 -0.90 -12.49
N TYR A 14 0.49 -0.18 -12.23
CA TYR A 14 1.57 -0.62 -11.36
C TYR A 14 1.37 -0.04 -9.96
N VAL A 15 1.03 -0.92 -9.02
CA VAL A 15 0.49 -0.53 -7.72
C VAL A 15 1.48 -0.82 -6.58
N VAL A 16 1.88 0.19 -5.82
CA VAL A 16 2.61 -0.02 -4.57
C VAL A 16 1.64 -0.47 -3.48
N ALA A 17 1.90 -1.63 -2.88
CA ALA A 17 1.04 -2.21 -1.85
C ALA A 17 1.04 -1.39 -0.55
N PRO A 18 -0.04 -1.48 0.25
CA PRO A 18 -0.05 -0.95 1.60
C PRO A 18 0.86 -1.81 2.49
N MET A 19 1.87 -1.17 3.08
CA MET A 19 2.85 -1.81 3.94
C MET A 19 3.04 -0.97 5.20
N VAL A 20 2.72 -1.55 6.36
CA VAL A 20 2.96 -0.91 7.66
C VAL A 20 4.44 -0.58 7.76
N ASP A 21 4.75 0.67 8.12
CA ASP A 21 6.11 1.21 8.30
C ASP A 21 7.00 1.17 7.04
N ALA A 22 6.43 0.90 5.86
CA ALA A 22 7.21 0.73 4.63
C ALA A 22 6.50 1.22 3.34
N SER A 23 5.48 2.06 3.48
CA SER A 23 4.79 2.68 2.32
C SER A 23 4.43 4.14 2.62
N GLU A 24 5.25 4.80 3.44
CA GLU A 24 5.15 6.23 3.73
C GLU A 24 5.44 7.10 2.49
N LEU A 25 5.18 8.40 2.59
CA LEU A 25 5.23 9.32 1.44
C LEU A 25 6.56 9.26 0.68
N ALA A 26 7.70 9.29 1.38
CA ALA A 26 9.02 9.22 0.75
C ALA A 26 9.16 7.95 -0.11
N TRP A 27 8.77 6.79 0.42
CA TRP A 27 8.79 5.53 -0.32
C TRP A 27 7.86 5.53 -1.54
N ARG A 28 6.63 6.04 -1.39
CA ARG A 28 5.67 6.12 -2.50
C ARG A 28 6.20 7.03 -3.61
N LEU A 29 6.81 8.15 -3.28
CA LEU A 29 7.42 9.06 -4.26
C LEU A 29 8.62 8.43 -4.96
N LEU A 30 9.45 7.67 -4.24
CA LEU A 30 10.52 6.88 -4.84
C LEU A 30 9.95 5.90 -5.88
N CYS A 31 8.97 5.10 -5.50
CA CYS A 31 8.36 4.13 -6.42
C CYS A 31 7.71 4.80 -7.64
N ARG A 32 7.14 6.01 -7.48
CA ARG A 32 6.60 6.80 -8.60
C ARG A 32 7.68 7.28 -9.56
N ARG A 33 8.89 7.60 -9.07
CA ARG A 33 10.04 7.88 -9.95
C ARG A 33 10.43 6.66 -10.78
N HIS A 34 10.10 5.47 -10.30
CA HIS A 34 10.46 4.18 -10.86
C HIS A 34 9.24 3.38 -11.38
N GLY A 35 8.31 4.07 -12.02
CA GLY A 35 7.21 3.45 -12.79
C GLY A 35 5.92 3.12 -12.03
N ALA A 36 5.81 3.36 -10.72
CA ALA A 36 4.54 3.15 -10.02
C ALA A 36 3.49 4.19 -10.44
N THR A 37 2.32 3.71 -10.88
CA THR A 37 1.21 4.55 -11.34
C THR A 37 0.17 4.80 -10.25
N LEU A 38 0.07 3.91 -9.26
CA LEU A 38 -0.87 3.98 -8.14
C LEU A 38 -0.15 3.58 -6.86
N CYS A 39 -0.41 4.26 -5.75
CA CYS A 39 0.19 3.90 -4.46
C CYS A 39 -0.86 3.81 -3.38
N TYR A 40 -0.61 2.94 -2.40
CA TYR A 40 -1.38 2.84 -1.16
C TYR A 40 -0.58 3.43 0.00
N THR A 41 -1.27 4.05 0.96
CA THR A 41 -0.66 4.41 2.26
C THR A 41 -0.30 3.16 3.06
N PRO A 42 0.42 3.31 4.20
CA PRO A 42 0.44 2.26 5.21
C PRO A 42 -0.98 1.92 5.66
N MET A 43 -1.17 0.72 6.21
CA MET A 43 -2.44 0.34 6.84
C MET A 43 -2.64 1.17 8.11
N LEU A 44 -3.67 2.03 8.13
CA LEU A 44 -3.98 2.93 9.24
C LEU A 44 -5.09 2.34 10.12
N HIS A 45 -4.92 2.38 11.44
CA HIS A 45 -5.96 1.91 12.35
C HIS A 45 -7.07 2.96 12.52
N SER A 46 -8.28 2.70 12.00
CA SER A 46 -9.40 3.67 11.98
C SER A 46 -9.72 4.29 13.34
N THR A 47 -9.84 3.49 14.40
CA THR A 47 -10.12 4.01 15.75
C THR A 47 -9.05 4.98 16.27
N VAL A 48 -7.78 4.64 16.10
CA VAL A 48 -6.66 5.51 16.52
C VAL A 48 -6.64 6.75 15.62
N PHE A 49 -6.83 6.56 14.31
CA PHE A 49 -6.88 7.64 13.34
C PHE A 49 -7.95 8.67 13.66
N VAL A 50 -9.16 8.26 14.05
CA VAL A 50 -10.23 9.20 14.43
C VAL A 50 -9.88 9.95 15.73
N LYS A 51 -9.37 9.24 16.73
CA LYS A 51 -9.18 9.77 18.10
C LYS A 51 -7.91 10.59 18.29
N ASP A 52 -6.83 10.28 17.59
CA ASP A 52 -5.51 10.83 17.85
C ASP A 52 -4.97 11.64 16.64
N PRO A 53 -5.03 12.99 16.71
CA PRO A 53 -4.44 13.85 15.68
C PRO A 53 -2.92 13.68 15.50
N LYS A 54 -2.19 13.25 16.54
CA LYS A 54 -0.74 13.02 16.45
C LYS A 54 -0.48 11.79 15.59
N TYR A 55 -1.18 10.68 15.85
CA TYR A 55 -1.14 9.49 15.00
C TYR A 55 -1.46 9.82 13.54
N ARG A 56 -2.49 10.64 13.28
CA ARG A 56 -2.81 11.07 11.91
C ARG A 56 -1.65 11.82 11.26
N LYS A 57 -1.08 12.80 11.95
CA LYS A 57 0.01 13.64 11.41
C LYS A 57 1.28 12.83 11.15
N GLU A 58 1.56 11.84 12.00
CA GLU A 58 2.76 11.01 11.90
C GLU A 58 2.65 9.95 10.79
N PHE A 59 1.53 9.24 10.70
CA PHE A 59 1.38 8.08 9.81
C PHE A 59 0.68 8.40 8.49
N PHE A 60 0.01 9.55 8.36
CA PHE A 60 -0.64 9.98 7.13
C PHE A 60 -0.12 11.33 6.65
N THR A 61 0.79 11.26 5.68
CA THR A 61 1.32 12.38 4.92
C THR A 61 1.12 12.15 3.43
N THR A 62 0.88 13.22 2.67
CA THR A 62 0.72 13.20 1.21
C THR A 62 1.11 14.54 0.61
N CYS A 63 1.28 14.60 -0.71
CA CYS A 63 1.50 15.83 -1.46
C CYS A 63 0.86 15.73 -2.87
N PRO A 64 0.74 16.82 -3.64
CA PRO A 64 0.14 16.77 -4.98
C PRO A 64 0.78 15.77 -5.95
N LYS A 65 2.10 15.50 -5.80
CA LYS A 65 2.84 14.52 -6.61
C LYS A 65 2.54 13.06 -6.26
N ASP A 66 1.82 12.81 -5.16
CA ASP A 66 1.54 11.48 -4.65
C ASP A 66 0.19 10.92 -5.15
N ARG A 67 -0.43 11.54 -6.16
CA ARG A 67 -1.71 11.09 -6.73
C ARG A 67 -1.50 10.30 -8.04
N PRO A 68 -2.32 9.28 -8.34
CA PRO A 68 -3.49 8.82 -7.56
C PRO A 68 -3.10 8.03 -6.30
N LEU A 69 -3.74 8.30 -5.16
CA LEU A 69 -3.45 7.70 -3.85
C LEU A 69 -4.67 6.95 -3.30
N ILE A 70 -4.46 5.75 -2.76
CA ILE A 70 -5.48 5.02 -2.00
C ILE A 70 -5.08 4.97 -0.52
N VAL A 71 -5.97 5.42 0.37
CA VAL A 71 -5.74 5.35 1.82
C VAL A 71 -6.32 4.07 2.36
N GLN A 72 -5.50 3.22 2.97
CA GLN A 72 -5.98 1.96 3.54
C GLN A 72 -6.25 2.07 5.05
N PHE A 73 -7.45 1.67 5.46
CA PHE A 73 -7.83 1.54 6.87
C PHE A 73 -8.03 0.08 7.29
N CYS A 74 -7.78 -0.19 8.57
CA CYS A 74 -8.27 -1.37 9.27
C CYS A 74 -9.20 -0.98 10.43
N GLY A 75 -10.11 -1.88 10.79
CA GLY A 75 -11.09 -1.70 11.86
C GLY A 75 -12.30 -2.60 11.67
N ASN A 76 -13.22 -2.55 12.62
CA ASN A 76 -14.40 -3.42 12.67
C ASN A 76 -15.68 -2.73 13.14
N ASN A 77 -15.64 -1.40 13.33
CA ASN A 77 -16.82 -0.62 13.68
C ASN A 77 -17.23 0.25 12.47
N PRO A 78 -18.44 0.04 11.89
CA PRO A 78 -18.88 0.75 10.70
C PRO A 78 -18.82 2.28 10.82
N GLU A 79 -19.25 2.82 11.97
CA GLU A 79 -19.31 4.27 12.20
C GLU A 79 -17.91 4.88 12.28
N THR A 80 -16.99 4.20 12.97
CA THR A 80 -15.58 4.63 13.10
C THR A 80 -14.85 4.56 11.76
N MET A 81 -15.11 3.51 10.96
CA MET A 81 -14.54 3.36 9.62
C MET A 81 -15.03 4.50 8.69
N ALA A 82 -16.33 4.80 8.72
CA ALA A 82 -16.91 5.92 7.98
C ALA A 82 -16.38 7.29 8.43
N ALA A 83 -16.18 7.48 9.74
CA ALA A 83 -15.58 8.70 10.28
C ALA A 83 -14.12 8.87 9.84
N ALA A 84 -13.32 7.80 9.87
CA ALA A 84 -11.95 7.80 9.37
C ALA A 84 -11.89 8.15 7.87
N ALA A 85 -12.80 7.59 7.07
CA ALA A 85 -12.92 7.87 5.65
C ALA A 85 -13.14 9.35 5.35
N LYS A 86 -14.09 10.00 6.04
CA LYS A 86 -14.37 11.43 5.88
C LYS A 86 -13.17 12.33 6.17
N LEU A 87 -12.28 11.93 7.08
CA LEU A 87 -11.10 12.72 7.45
C LEU A 87 -10.04 12.80 6.33
N VAL A 88 -10.05 11.86 5.37
CA VAL A 88 -9.05 11.79 4.30
C VAL A 88 -9.63 11.95 2.89
N GLU A 89 -10.95 12.04 2.75
CA GLU A 89 -11.66 12.09 1.46
C GLU A 89 -11.08 13.12 0.46
N ARG A 90 -10.67 14.29 0.94
CA ARG A 90 -10.10 15.35 0.08
C ARG A 90 -8.61 15.18 -0.24
N SER A 91 -7.96 14.20 0.39
CA SER A 91 -6.51 14.00 0.35
C SER A 91 -6.12 12.73 -0.43
N CYS A 92 -7.09 11.98 -0.96
CA CYS A 92 -6.84 10.77 -1.74
C CYS A 92 -7.85 10.61 -2.88
N ASP A 93 -7.70 9.55 -3.67
CA ASP A 93 -8.51 9.25 -4.86
C ASP A 93 -9.46 8.07 -4.61
N ALA A 94 -9.13 7.21 -3.64
CA ALA A 94 -9.99 6.14 -3.13
C ALA A 94 -9.64 5.82 -1.66
N ILE A 95 -10.49 5.03 -1.01
CA ILE A 95 -10.24 4.50 0.34
C ILE A 95 -10.39 2.99 0.32
N ASP A 96 -9.42 2.29 0.90
CA ASP A 96 -9.37 0.83 0.96
C ASP A 96 -9.65 0.29 2.35
N ILE A 97 -10.31 -0.86 2.41
CA ILE A 97 -10.52 -1.63 3.63
C ILE A 97 -9.58 -2.84 3.61
N ASN A 98 -8.70 -2.93 4.61
CA ASN A 98 -7.85 -4.09 4.79
C ASN A 98 -8.67 -5.27 5.35
N LEU A 99 -8.93 -6.26 4.50
CA LEU A 99 -9.59 -7.53 4.84
C LEU A 99 -8.65 -8.73 4.68
N GLY A 100 -7.34 -8.49 4.67
CA GLY A 100 -6.34 -9.51 4.31
C GLY A 100 -5.17 -9.66 5.28
N CYS A 101 -4.99 -8.77 6.27
CA CYS A 101 -3.88 -8.88 7.22
C CYS A 101 -4.06 -10.10 8.15
N PRO A 102 -3.14 -11.08 8.17
CA PRO A 102 -3.24 -12.27 9.01
C PRO A 102 -2.46 -12.13 10.34
N GLN A 103 -1.85 -10.98 10.61
CA GLN A 103 -0.96 -10.81 11.76
C GLN A 103 -1.70 -10.91 13.10
N SER A 104 -0.98 -11.29 14.15
CA SER A 104 -1.51 -11.45 15.51
C SER A 104 -2.17 -10.17 16.06
N ILE A 105 -1.68 -8.99 15.68
CA ILE A 105 -2.31 -7.71 16.05
C ILE A 105 -3.70 -7.56 15.43
N ALA A 106 -3.90 -8.01 14.18
CA ALA A 106 -5.20 -8.02 13.52
C ALA A 106 -6.15 -9.03 14.15
N LYS A 107 -5.64 -10.19 14.59
CA LYS A 107 -6.43 -11.18 15.35
C LYS A 107 -6.97 -10.59 16.65
N ARG A 108 -6.09 -9.96 17.44
CA ARG A 108 -6.46 -9.33 18.72
C ARG A 108 -7.45 -8.18 18.52
N GLY A 109 -7.24 -7.37 17.48
CA GLY A 109 -8.12 -6.26 17.15
C GLY A 109 -9.40 -6.64 16.38
N LYS A 110 -9.56 -7.92 15.99
CA LYS A 110 -10.65 -8.43 15.16
C LYS A 110 -10.86 -7.60 13.89
N TYR A 111 -9.81 -7.41 13.10
CA TYR A 111 -9.84 -6.77 11.78
C TYR A 111 -9.00 -7.57 10.78
N GLY A 112 -8.89 -7.11 9.52
CA GLY A 112 -8.07 -7.81 8.52
C GLY A 112 -8.69 -9.15 8.12
N ALA A 113 -7.87 -10.18 7.99
CA ALA A 113 -8.33 -11.52 7.59
C ALA A 113 -9.33 -12.13 8.60
N PHE A 114 -9.36 -11.63 9.84
CA PHE A 114 -10.24 -12.14 10.90
C PHE A 114 -11.68 -11.60 10.82
N LEU A 115 -11.99 -10.77 9.81
CA LEU A 115 -13.36 -10.39 9.45
C LEU A 115 -13.91 -11.22 8.28
N GLN A 116 -13.08 -12.03 7.62
CA GLN A 116 -13.39 -12.63 6.31
C GLN A 116 -14.63 -13.54 6.33
N ASP A 117 -14.95 -14.15 7.48
CA ASP A 117 -16.16 -14.98 7.65
C ASP A 117 -17.38 -14.23 8.23
N ASP A 118 -17.23 -12.98 8.69
CA ASP A 118 -18.33 -12.16 9.23
C ASP A 118 -18.94 -11.26 8.14
N TRP A 119 -19.67 -11.88 7.23
CA TRP A 119 -20.22 -11.19 6.06
C TRP A 119 -21.27 -10.14 6.42
N GLU A 120 -21.97 -10.31 7.55
CA GLU A 120 -22.94 -9.31 8.00
C GLU A 120 -22.23 -8.02 8.42
N LEU A 121 -21.17 -8.14 9.22
CA LEU A 121 -20.38 -6.99 9.65
C LEU A 121 -19.67 -6.32 8.46
N LEU A 122 -19.12 -7.10 7.53
CA LEU A 122 -18.48 -6.57 6.33
C LEU A 122 -19.44 -5.73 5.48
N LYS A 123 -20.66 -6.22 5.24
CA LYS A 123 -21.71 -5.43 4.55
C LYS A 123 -21.97 -4.10 5.25
N LYS A 124 -22.08 -4.13 6.59
CA LYS A 124 -22.32 -2.90 7.38
C LYS A 124 -21.16 -1.92 7.23
N ILE A 125 -19.91 -2.37 7.32
CA ILE A 125 -18.72 -1.53 7.18
C ILE A 125 -18.64 -0.92 5.78
N VAL A 126 -18.68 -1.74 4.73
CA VAL A 126 -18.56 -1.28 3.33
C VAL A 126 -19.69 -0.32 2.98
N SER A 127 -20.94 -0.64 3.37
CA SER A 127 -22.09 0.21 3.11
C SER A 127 -22.03 1.54 3.87
N ALA A 128 -21.59 1.53 5.14
CA ALA A 128 -21.43 2.75 5.91
C ALA A 128 -20.37 3.68 5.29
N MET A 129 -19.23 3.13 4.88
CA MET A 129 -18.17 3.91 4.24
C MET A 129 -18.58 4.44 2.87
N SER A 130 -19.17 3.60 2.02
CA SER A 130 -19.58 4.01 0.66
C SER A 130 -20.67 5.07 0.64
N LYS A 131 -21.55 5.11 1.66
CA LYS A 131 -22.55 6.17 1.84
C LYS A 131 -21.97 7.45 2.48
N ALA A 132 -20.83 7.35 3.15
CA ALA A 132 -20.25 8.45 3.92
C ALA A 132 -19.39 9.41 3.10
N ILE A 133 -18.87 8.98 1.95
CA ILE A 133 -17.95 9.74 1.10
C ILE A 133 -18.34 9.61 -0.39
N CYS A 134 -17.84 10.50 -1.23
CA CYS A 134 -18.09 10.52 -2.67
C CYS A 134 -17.01 9.81 -3.51
N ILE A 135 -15.84 9.51 -2.93
CA ILE A 135 -14.77 8.77 -3.61
C ILE A 135 -14.94 7.24 -3.42
N PRO A 136 -14.44 6.40 -4.34
CA PRO A 136 -14.69 4.96 -4.30
C PRO A 136 -14.09 4.28 -3.07
N ILE A 137 -14.81 3.26 -2.59
CA ILE A 137 -14.33 2.29 -1.61
C ILE A 137 -13.76 1.07 -2.34
N SER A 138 -12.57 0.64 -1.96
CA SER A 138 -11.96 -0.63 -2.37
C SER A 138 -11.81 -1.58 -1.20
N CYS A 139 -11.65 -2.87 -1.48
CA CYS A 139 -11.33 -3.88 -0.48
C CYS A 139 -10.14 -4.73 -0.93
N LYS A 140 -9.14 -4.87 -0.06
CA LYS A 140 -8.03 -5.80 -0.25
C LYS A 140 -8.29 -7.10 0.50
N ILE A 141 -8.46 -8.20 -0.25
CA ILE A 141 -8.91 -9.49 0.27
C ILE A 141 -7.87 -10.61 0.10
N ARG A 142 -8.11 -11.71 0.80
CA ARG A 142 -7.55 -13.03 0.48
C ARG A 142 -8.65 -13.90 -0.14
N VAL A 143 -8.25 -14.85 -0.98
CA VAL A 143 -9.16 -15.88 -1.48
C VAL A 143 -9.40 -16.95 -0.42
N PHE A 144 -10.56 -17.59 -0.47
CA PHE A 144 -10.80 -18.84 0.23
C PHE A 144 -10.19 -20.01 -0.57
N GLU A 145 -10.02 -21.14 0.08
CA GLU A 145 -9.68 -22.40 -0.60
C GLU A 145 -10.78 -22.81 -1.59
N ASP A 146 -12.04 -22.57 -1.22
CA ASP A 146 -13.20 -22.72 -2.10
C ASP A 146 -13.36 -21.47 -3.00
N ILE A 147 -13.23 -21.70 -4.31
CA ILE A 147 -13.37 -20.67 -5.34
C ILE A 147 -14.81 -20.12 -5.37
N GLU A 148 -15.84 -20.96 -5.22
CA GLU A 148 -17.22 -20.50 -5.22
C GLU A 148 -17.50 -19.59 -4.02
N LYS A 149 -16.98 -19.94 -2.84
CA LYS A 149 -17.05 -19.08 -1.65
C LYS A 149 -16.32 -17.75 -1.90
N SER A 150 -15.18 -17.78 -2.59
CA SER A 150 -14.44 -16.56 -2.98
C SER A 150 -15.23 -15.66 -3.92
N ILE A 151 -15.94 -16.23 -4.90
CA ILE A 151 -16.80 -15.48 -5.82
C ILE A 151 -17.99 -14.87 -5.06
N LYS A 152 -18.70 -15.65 -4.24
CA LYS A 152 -19.82 -15.15 -3.40
C LYS A 152 -19.36 -14.02 -2.48
N TYR A 153 -18.17 -14.15 -1.91
CA TYR A 153 -17.57 -13.12 -1.07
C TYR A 153 -17.28 -11.82 -1.84
N ALA A 154 -16.70 -11.91 -3.04
CA ALA A 154 -16.45 -10.75 -3.90
C ALA A 154 -17.75 -10.04 -4.32
N LEU A 155 -18.78 -10.80 -4.72
CA LEU A 155 -20.09 -10.26 -5.09
C LEU A 155 -20.75 -9.55 -3.92
N MET A 156 -20.69 -10.13 -2.71
CA MET A 156 -21.22 -9.51 -1.49
C MET A 156 -20.57 -8.15 -1.21
N LEU A 157 -19.23 -8.04 -1.36
CA LEU A 157 -18.53 -6.77 -1.18
C LEU A 157 -18.93 -5.74 -2.25
N GLN A 158 -19.06 -6.16 -3.51
CA GLN A 158 -19.50 -5.33 -4.61
C GLN A 158 -20.91 -4.76 -4.36
N GLU A 159 -21.86 -5.61 -3.98
CA GLU A 159 -23.24 -5.24 -3.63
C GLU A 159 -23.27 -4.25 -2.46
N ALA A 160 -22.38 -4.40 -1.48
CA ALA A 160 -22.27 -3.49 -0.34
C ALA A 160 -21.70 -2.11 -0.71
N GLY A 161 -21.12 -1.95 -1.90
CA GLY A 161 -20.62 -0.68 -2.43
C GLY A 161 -19.13 -0.64 -2.79
N CYS A 162 -18.42 -1.78 -2.67
CA CYS A 162 -17.02 -1.88 -3.11
C CYS A 162 -16.90 -1.71 -4.64
N LYS A 163 -15.96 -0.88 -5.09
CA LYS A 163 -15.74 -0.55 -6.51
C LYS A 163 -14.44 -1.12 -7.08
N LEU A 164 -13.50 -1.52 -6.23
CA LEU A 164 -12.24 -2.14 -6.62
C LEU A 164 -11.89 -3.26 -5.64
N LEU A 165 -11.55 -4.44 -6.16
CA LEU A 165 -11.08 -5.57 -5.36
C LEU A 165 -9.60 -5.85 -5.67
N THR A 166 -8.78 -5.97 -4.63
CA THR A 166 -7.38 -6.38 -4.76
C THR A 166 -7.19 -7.77 -4.17
N VAL A 167 -6.68 -8.70 -4.99
CA VAL A 167 -6.41 -10.09 -4.61
C VAL A 167 -4.89 -10.32 -4.54
N HIS A 168 -4.44 -11.02 -3.51
CA HIS A 168 -3.01 -11.28 -3.31
C HIS A 168 -2.51 -12.48 -4.15
N GLY A 169 -1.69 -12.21 -5.17
CA GLY A 169 -1.01 -13.20 -6.04
C GLY A 169 0.52 -13.15 -5.91
N GLN A 170 1.25 -14.06 -6.59
CA GLN A 170 2.68 -14.27 -6.37
C GLN A 170 3.64 -13.71 -7.45
N ASP A 171 3.20 -13.48 -8.70
CA ASP A 171 4.09 -12.99 -9.79
C ASP A 171 3.41 -11.92 -10.66
N VAL A 172 4.06 -10.76 -10.85
CA VAL A 172 3.49 -9.57 -11.51
C VAL A 172 3.12 -9.81 -12.98
N HIS A 173 4.07 -10.22 -13.83
CA HIS A 173 3.83 -10.36 -15.28
C HIS A 173 2.92 -11.55 -15.57
N ARG A 174 3.16 -12.68 -14.89
CA ARG A 174 2.32 -13.87 -15.03
C ARG A 174 0.90 -13.62 -14.53
N CYS A 175 0.73 -12.82 -13.46
CA CYS A 175 -0.60 -12.39 -13.01
C CYS A 175 -1.31 -11.59 -14.09
N ILE A 176 -0.68 -10.55 -14.69
CA ILE A 176 -1.32 -9.76 -15.77
C ILE A 176 -1.73 -10.69 -16.92
N GLU A 177 -0.78 -11.51 -17.40
CA GLU A 177 -1.00 -12.34 -18.57
C GLU A 177 -2.13 -13.37 -18.35
N TYR A 178 -2.16 -14.01 -17.19
CA TYR A 178 -3.11 -15.08 -16.88
C TYR A 178 -4.49 -14.54 -16.47
N THR A 179 -4.51 -13.51 -15.61
CA THR A 179 -5.76 -13.03 -14.99
C THR A 179 -6.42 -11.90 -15.78
N LYS A 180 -5.70 -11.26 -16.70
CA LYS A 180 -6.17 -10.09 -17.48
C LYS A 180 -6.66 -8.94 -16.59
N VAL A 181 -6.12 -8.83 -15.37
CA VAL A 181 -6.44 -7.77 -14.40
C VAL A 181 -6.05 -6.38 -14.91
N ASN A 182 -6.77 -5.37 -14.42
CA ASN A 182 -6.52 -3.96 -14.73
C ASN A 182 -5.25 -3.41 -14.06
N GLY A 183 -4.61 -4.15 -13.16
CA GLY A 183 -3.39 -3.73 -12.48
C GLY A 183 -2.82 -4.81 -11.57
N VAL A 184 -1.57 -4.60 -11.18
CA VAL A 184 -0.78 -5.51 -10.34
C VAL A 184 -0.14 -4.75 -9.21
N MET A 185 -0.14 -5.38 -8.04
CA MET A 185 0.34 -4.78 -6.81
C MET A 185 1.59 -5.51 -6.32
N SER A 186 2.63 -4.74 -5.97
CA SER A 186 3.87 -5.27 -5.39
C SER A 186 4.07 -4.76 -3.97
N ALA A 187 4.36 -5.70 -3.05
CA ALA A 187 4.66 -5.42 -1.64
C ALA A 187 6.16 -5.64 -1.37
N GLU A 188 6.56 -6.78 -0.79
CA GLU A 188 7.95 -7.03 -0.42
C GLU A 188 8.93 -6.96 -1.59
N GLY A 189 8.52 -7.39 -2.79
CA GLY A 189 9.35 -7.27 -3.99
C GLY A 189 9.77 -5.83 -4.27
N ASN A 190 8.84 -4.88 -4.10
CA ASN A 190 9.10 -3.45 -4.26
C ASN A 190 10.07 -2.91 -3.20
N LEU A 191 10.03 -3.39 -1.95
CA LEU A 191 11.00 -3.01 -0.90
C LEU A 191 12.45 -3.40 -1.24
N THR A 192 12.63 -4.48 -2.01
CA THR A 192 13.96 -4.92 -2.47
C THR A 192 14.36 -4.35 -3.82
N ASN A 193 13.40 -3.85 -4.59
CA ASN A 193 13.60 -3.24 -5.89
C ASN A 193 12.48 -2.22 -6.18
N PRO A 194 12.69 -0.93 -5.87
CA PRO A 194 11.71 0.11 -6.17
C PRO A 194 11.38 0.24 -7.65
N ALA A 195 12.30 -0.15 -8.54
CA ALA A 195 12.13 -0.14 -10.00
C ALA A 195 11.64 -1.45 -10.60
N ILE A 196 10.99 -2.30 -9.77
CA ILE A 196 10.40 -3.57 -10.23
C ILE A 196 9.41 -3.39 -11.39
N PHE A 197 8.72 -2.25 -11.47
CA PHE A 197 7.72 -1.98 -12.51
C PHE A 197 8.33 -1.58 -13.85
N GLU A 198 9.56 -1.07 -13.85
CA GLU A 198 10.34 -0.80 -15.06
C GLU A 198 11.08 -2.05 -15.56
N GLY A 199 11.06 -3.14 -14.79
CA GLY A 199 11.75 -4.39 -15.12
C GLY A 199 13.28 -4.30 -14.99
N ILE A 200 13.80 -3.26 -14.32
CA ILE A 200 15.24 -3.07 -14.10
C ILE A 200 15.64 -3.41 -12.67
N ASN A 201 16.91 -3.78 -12.46
CA ASN A 201 17.51 -3.93 -11.13
C ASN A 201 18.55 -2.82 -10.96
N PRO A 202 18.16 -1.68 -10.37
CA PRO A 202 19.05 -0.55 -10.19
C PRO A 202 20.11 -0.86 -9.13
N ILE A 203 21.17 -0.07 -9.14
CA ILE A 203 22.26 -0.21 -8.19
C ILE A 203 21.79 0.24 -6.79
N SER A 204 21.96 -0.63 -5.79
CA SER A 204 21.40 -0.41 -4.44
C SER A 204 21.77 0.93 -3.80
N TRP A 205 23.00 1.43 -3.98
CA TRP A 205 23.39 2.71 -3.37
C TRP A 205 22.77 3.92 -4.07
N GLU A 206 22.52 3.85 -5.38
CA GLU A 206 21.86 4.95 -6.12
C GLU A 206 20.43 5.11 -5.62
N ILE A 207 19.69 3.99 -5.53
CA ILE A 207 18.34 3.97 -4.97
C ILE A 207 18.32 4.41 -3.50
N ALA A 208 19.30 3.99 -2.70
CA ALA A 208 19.40 4.42 -1.31
C ALA A 208 19.61 5.93 -1.21
N LEU A 209 20.45 6.52 -2.05
CA LEU A 209 20.66 7.97 -2.09
C LEU A 209 19.39 8.71 -2.53
N GLU A 210 18.72 8.27 -3.60
CA GLU A 210 17.46 8.86 -4.04
C GLU A 210 16.38 8.83 -2.94
N TYR A 211 16.31 7.72 -2.20
CA TYR A 211 15.41 7.58 -1.07
C TYR A 211 15.78 8.56 0.05
N LEU A 212 17.05 8.69 0.40
CA LEU A 212 17.51 9.61 1.44
C LEU A 212 17.24 11.08 1.07
N ASP A 213 17.41 11.48 -0.19
CA ASP A 213 17.05 12.82 -0.68
C ASP A 213 15.55 13.12 -0.49
N LEU A 214 14.70 12.11 -0.72
CA LEU A 214 13.26 12.21 -0.47
C LEU A 214 12.95 12.32 1.03
N VAL A 215 13.67 11.59 1.88
CA VAL A 215 13.49 11.64 3.34
C VAL A 215 13.88 13.00 3.92
N GLU A 216 14.89 13.67 3.37
CA GLU A 216 15.24 15.04 3.75
C GLU A 216 14.11 16.03 3.44
N SER A 217 13.42 15.83 2.32
CA SER A 217 12.29 16.66 1.89
C SER A 217 10.97 16.31 2.59
N TYR A 218 10.79 15.05 2.94
CA TYR A 218 9.56 14.49 3.50
C TYR A 218 9.91 13.64 4.71
N THR A 219 9.99 14.28 5.88
CA THR A 219 10.35 13.64 7.15
C THR A 219 9.58 12.35 7.38
N CYS A 220 10.32 11.29 7.72
CA CYS A 220 9.78 10.00 8.12
C CYS A 220 10.49 9.49 9.40
N PRO A 221 9.85 8.62 10.19
CA PRO A 221 10.49 7.99 11.34
C PRO A 221 11.80 7.27 10.98
N THR A 222 12.83 7.40 11.83
CA THR A 222 14.14 6.77 11.61
C THR A 222 14.06 5.25 11.52
N SER A 223 13.10 4.62 12.18
CA SER A 223 12.84 3.18 12.07
C SER A 223 12.51 2.77 10.64
N PHE A 224 11.74 3.58 9.91
CA PHE A 224 11.32 3.28 8.53
C PHE A 224 12.52 3.39 7.60
N ILE A 225 13.32 4.46 7.76
CA ILE A 225 14.58 4.65 7.02
C ILE A 225 15.48 3.43 7.17
N ARG A 226 15.70 2.97 8.41
CA ARG A 226 16.55 1.80 8.67
C ARG A 226 15.99 0.53 8.04
N GLY A 227 14.67 0.33 8.09
CA GLY A 227 13.99 -0.81 7.47
C GLY A 227 14.17 -0.82 5.95
N HIS A 228 13.97 0.32 5.29
CA HIS A 228 14.13 0.48 3.86
C HIS A 228 15.56 0.27 3.39
N LEU A 229 16.53 0.92 4.04
CA LEU A 229 17.95 0.72 3.71
C LEU A 229 18.33 -0.75 3.88
N PHE A 230 17.89 -1.41 4.96
CA PHE A 230 18.13 -2.84 5.13
C PHE A 230 17.58 -3.68 3.97
N LYS A 231 16.37 -3.38 3.47
CA LYS A 231 15.75 -4.10 2.34
C LYS A 231 16.42 -3.81 1.00
N ILE A 232 16.77 -2.55 0.72
CA ILE A 232 17.52 -2.15 -0.48
C ILE A 232 18.87 -2.86 -0.54
N PHE A 233 19.56 -2.96 0.61
CA PHE A 233 20.84 -3.64 0.70
C PHE A 233 20.73 -5.15 0.97
N HIS A 234 19.52 -5.74 1.03
CA HIS A 234 19.36 -7.16 1.39
C HIS A 234 19.89 -8.13 0.30
N LYS A 235 19.72 -7.78 -0.99
CA LYS A 235 20.18 -8.61 -2.14
C LYS A 235 21.69 -8.78 -2.22
N ILE A 236 22.43 -8.08 -1.38
CA ILE A 236 23.89 -8.02 -1.37
C ILE A 236 24.51 -9.16 -0.56
N GLY A 237 23.66 -9.95 0.10
CA GLY A 237 23.98 -11.04 1.04
C GLY A 237 24.73 -12.25 0.49
N SER A 238 25.67 -12.09 -0.43
CA SER A 238 26.68 -13.10 -0.78
C SER A 238 28.01 -12.54 -1.28
N SER A 239 28.33 -11.26 -1.05
CA SER A 239 29.66 -10.77 -1.40
C SER A 239 30.25 -9.81 -0.37
N TRP A 240 31.33 -10.28 0.24
CA TRP A 240 32.45 -9.49 0.74
C TRP A 240 32.86 -8.27 -0.14
N GLN A 241 32.40 -8.20 -1.40
CA GLN A 241 32.69 -7.13 -2.36
C GLN A 241 32.10 -5.77 -1.99
N GLN A 242 31.09 -5.66 -1.11
CA GLN A 242 30.55 -4.35 -0.73
C GLN A 242 31.23 -3.66 0.44
N ALA A 243 32.10 -4.37 1.17
CA ALA A 243 33.07 -3.72 2.06
C ALA A 243 33.93 -2.68 1.30
N LYS A 244 34.12 -2.84 -0.03
CA LYS A 244 34.73 -1.82 -0.91
C LYS A 244 33.88 -0.55 -1.09
N ILE A 245 32.55 -0.66 -1.16
CA ILE A 245 31.66 0.52 -1.29
C ILE A 245 31.67 1.34 0.01
N LEU A 246 31.83 0.66 1.15
CA LEU A 246 32.06 1.28 2.46
C LEU A 246 33.38 2.08 2.52
N MET A 247 34.42 1.70 1.75
CA MET A 247 35.68 2.44 1.66
C MET A 247 35.65 3.61 0.66
N ILE A 248 34.87 3.50 -0.41
CA ILE A 248 34.80 4.52 -1.48
C ILE A 248 33.95 5.72 -1.03
N SER A 249 32.90 5.51 -0.24
CA SER A 249 31.96 6.58 0.18
C SER A 249 32.47 7.57 1.24
N LYS A 250 33.65 7.37 1.88
CA LYS A 250 34.19 8.33 2.87
C LYS A 250 35.58 8.89 2.60
N LYS A 251 36.20 8.56 1.48
CA LYS A 251 37.31 9.37 0.92
C LYS A 251 36.83 10.71 0.32
N PHE A 252 35.51 10.92 0.23
CA PHE A 252 34.85 12.11 -0.32
C PHE A 252 34.07 12.93 0.72
N ALA A 253 34.21 12.61 2.01
CA ALA A 253 33.66 13.40 3.12
C ALA A 253 34.75 14.18 3.89
N SER A 254 36.00 14.18 3.42
CA SER A 254 37.14 14.84 4.07
C SER A 254 38.28 15.28 3.13
N CYS A 255 38.00 15.55 1.86
CA CYS A 255 38.87 16.28 0.93
C CYS A 255 38.03 17.26 0.10
#